data_AF-A0AAV8R309-F1
#
_entry.id   AF-A0AAV8R309-F1
#
_cell.length_a   1.000
_cell.length_b   1.000
_cell.length_c   1.000
_cell.angle_alpha   90.00
_cell.angle_beta   90.00
_cell.angle_gamma   90.00
#
_symmetry.space_group_name_H-M   'P 1'
#
loop_
_entity.id
_entity.type
_entity.pdbx_description
1 polymer ?
#
loop_
_entity_poly.entity_id
_entity_poly.type
_entity_poly.pdbx_seq_one_letter_code
_entity_poly.pdbx_strand_id
1 'polypeptide(L)'
;MRGTVGYLAPEWISGEAITPKADAYSYGMTLLELISGRRNTEQSGEDDPYFPVLAATKLVEGDVLSLLDPRLHGNADMTELERACRVACWCIQDDEAHRPSMAQVVQILEGALEVDTPPTPRKLQVLLDDRNTKCFSTDSSSGQGSTKALSTSLISSEG
;
A
#
# COMPACT_ATOMS: atom_id res chain seq x y z
N MET A 1 7.65 -17.66 10.04
CA MET A 1 7.72 -16.52 9.11
C MET A 1 8.81 -15.57 9.61
N ARG A 2 9.77 -15.18 8.77
CA ARG A 2 10.84 -14.22 9.10
C ARG A 2 10.87 -13.15 8.02
N GLY A 3 10.79 -11.88 8.42
CA GLY A 3 10.91 -10.73 7.53
C GLY A 3 10.37 -9.45 8.20
N THR A 4 10.62 -8.29 7.58
CA THR A 4 10.27 -6.99 8.15
C THR A 4 8.94 -6.51 7.58
N VAL A 5 7.95 -6.31 8.46
CA VAL A 5 6.64 -5.74 8.08
C VAL A 5 6.84 -4.42 7.35
N GLY A 6 6.11 -4.21 6.25
CA GLY A 6 6.25 -3.05 5.38
C GLY A 6 7.18 -3.23 4.18
N TYR A 7 7.94 -4.32 4.12
CA TYR A 7 8.84 -4.62 2.98
C TYR A 7 8.60 -6.00 2.38
N LEU A 8 7.68 -6.77 2.95
CA LEU A 8 7.37 -8.13 2.51
C LEU A 8 6.54 -8.12 1.23
N ALA A 9 6.98 -8.91 0.25
CA ALA A 9 6.22 -9.14 -0.96
C ALA A 9 4.92 -9.95 -0.68
N PRO A 10 3.85 -9.78 -1.47
CA PRO A 10 2.58 -10.48 -1.26
C PRO A 10 2.69 -12.00 -1.13
N GLU A 11 3.58 -12.64 -1.91
CA GLU A 11 3.81 -14.08 -1.90
C GLU A 11 4.36 -14.60 -0.57
N TRP A 12 5.07 -13.76 0.19
CA TRP A 12 5.52 -14.12 1.54
C TRP A 12 4.34 -14.33 2.48
N ILE A 13 3.22 -13.63 2.25
CA ILE A 13 2.02 -13.64 3.09
C ILE A 13 1.04 -14.72 2.60
N SER A 14 0.90 -14.89 1.28
CA SER A 14 0.01 -15.91 0.70
C SER A 14 0.55 -17.34 0.81
N GLY A 15 1.84 -17.51 1.12
CA GLY A 15 2.47 -18.83 1.22
C GLY A 15 2.85 -19.43 -0.14
N GLU A 16 2.91 -18.59 -1.17
CA GLU A 16 3.42 -18.95 -2.49
C GLU A 16 4.95 -19.14 -2.46
N ALA A 17 5.50 -19.68 -3.55
CA ALA A 17 6.93 -19.91 -3.65
C ALA A 17 7.68 -18.57 -3.63
N ILE A 18 8.62 -18.41 -2.69
CA ILE A 18 9.46 -17.23 -2.61
C ILE A 18 10.54 -17.32 -3.70
N THR A 19 10.66 -16.26 -4.49
CA THR A 19 11.64 -16.15 -5.57
C THR A 19 12.57 -14.95 -5.34
N PRO A 20 13.64 -14.78 -6.15
CA PRO A 20 14.46 -13.56 -6.11
C PRO A 20 13.70 -12.26 -6.39
N LYS A 21 12.47 -12.31 -6.94
CA LYS A 21 11.63 -11.12 -7.17
C LYS A 21 10.99 -10.59 -5.89
N ALA A 22 10.99 -11.37 -4.81
CA ALA A 22 10.65 -10.87 -3.49
C ALA A 22 11.68 -9.82 -3.01
N ASP A 23 12.96 -10.01 -3.33
CA ASP A 23 14.00 -9.02 -3.01
C ASP A 23 13.82 -7.73 -3.81
N ALA A 24 13.39 -7.84 -5.08
CA ALA A 24 13.04 -6.68 -5.89
C ALA A 24 11.89 -5.88 -5.25
N TYR A 25 10.86 -6.57 -4.75
CA TYR A 25 9.75 -5.91 -4.03
C TYR A 25 10.25 -5.16 -2.78
N SER A 26 11.02 -5.83 -1.92
CA SER A 26 11.58 -5.21 -0.71
C SER A 26 12.49 -4.02 -1.04
N TYR A 27 13.23 -4.10 -2.14
CA TYR A 27 14.03 -2.99 -2.65
C TYR A 27 13.16 -1.82 -3.12
N GLY A 28 12.08 -2.08 -3.87
CA GLY A 28 11.10 -1.05 -4.28
C GLY A 28 10.51 -0.31 -3.09
N MET A 29 10.09 -1.03 -2.05
CA MET A 29 9.65 -0.44 -0.79
C MET A 29 10.74 0.42 -0.15
N THR A 30 11.97 -0.07 -0.09
CA THR A 30 13.11 0.71 0.44
C THR A 30 13.35 1.99 -0.35
N LEU A 31 13.24 1.94 -1.68
CA LEU A 31 13.43 3.09 -2.55
C LEU A 31 12.35 4.16 -2.31
N LEU A 32 11.10 3.76 -2.09
CA LEU A 32 10.02 4.67 -1.71
C LEU A 32 10.24 5.34 -0.34
N GLU A 33 10.75 4.59 0.63
CA GLU A 33 11.13 5.12 1.94
C GLU A 33 12.29 6.13 1.82
N LEU A 34 13.28 5.86 0.96
CA LEU A 34 14.38 6.79 0.69
C LEU A 34 13.90 8.08 0.01
N ILE A 35 13.04 7.96 -1.01
CA ILE A 35 12.50 9.10 -1.75
C ILE A 35 11.72 10.03 -0.84
N SER A 36 10.85 9.46 0.02
CA SER A 36 9.96 10.23 0.89
C SER A 36 10.57 10.67 2.22
N GLY A 37 11.63 9.98 2.66
CA GLY A 37 12.15 10.14 4.01
C GLY A 37 11.20 9.65 5.11
N ARG A 38 10.15 8.90 4.76
CA ARG A 38 9.11 8.38 5.68
C ARG A 38 9.24 6.86 5.77
N ARG A 39 9.10 6.28 6.96
CA ARG A 39 9.15 4.82 7.08
C ARG A 39 7.92 4.16 6.46
N ASN A 40 8.10 3.03 5.78
CA ASN A 40 7.00 2.28 5.19
C ASN A 40 5.98 1.71 6.19
N THR A 41 6.36 1.64 7.48
CA THR A 41 5.47 1.21 8.57
C THR A 41 4.72 2.37 9.22
N GLU A 42 5.12 3.61 8.95
CA GLU A 42 4.49 4.81 9.53
C GLU A 42 3.30 5.23 8.66
N GLN A 43 2.09 5.06 9.19
CA GLN A 43 0.90 5.68 8.61
C GLN A 43 0.82 7.12 9.13
N SER A 44 0.78 8.11 8.24
CA SER A 44 0.67 9.50 8.65
C SER A 44 -0.80 9.88 8.87
N GLY A 45 -1.41 9.38 9.94
CA GLY A 45 -2.80 9.67 10.27
C GLY A 45 -3.82 8.77 9.57
N GLU A 46 -5.08 8.88 10.00
CA GLU A 46 -6.20 8.02 9.55
C GLU A 46 -6.56 8.22 8.07
N ASP A 47 -6.30 9.42 7.52
CA ASP A 47 -6.72 9.80 6.17
C ASP A 47 -5.58 9.81 5.13
N ASP A 48 -4.32 9.57 5.53
CA ASP A 48 -3.21 9.64 4.59
C ASP A 48 -3.08 8.31 3.81
N PRO A 49 -3.16 8.35 2.47
CA PRO A 49 -3.08 7.15 1.66
C PRO A 49 -1.75 6.42 1.90
N TYR A 50 -1.81 5.09 1.84
CA TYR A 50 -0.60 4.26 1.90
C TYR A 50 0.43 4.74 0.87
N PHE A 51 1.63 5.13 1.34
CA PHE A 51 2.59 5.88 0.53
C PHE A 51 2.90 5.26 -0.85
N PRO A 52 3.05 3.94 -1.01
CA PRO A 52 3.23 3.33 -2.33
C PRO A 52 2.09 3.59 -3.33
N VAL A 53 0.84 3.70 -2.86
CA VAL A 53 -0.29 4.09 -3.71
C VAL A 53 -0.16 5.55 -4.11
N LEU A 54 0.14 6.43 -3.14
CA LEU A 54 0.36 7.84 -3.41
C LEU A 54 1.48 8.04 -4.42
N ALA A 55 2.60 7.33 -4.27
CA ALA A 55 3.74 7.38 -5.19
C ALA A 55 3.35 6.96 -6.62
N ALA A 56 2.60 5.86 -6.77
CA ALA A 56 2.12 5.41 -8.07
C ALA A 56 1.15 6.43 -8.71
N THR A 57 0.25 7.04 -7.92
CA THR A 57 -0.67 8.08 -8.42
C THR A 57 0.11 9.32 -8.87
N LYS A 58 1.03 9.82 -8.04
CA LYS A 58 1.84 11.01 -8.34
C LYS A 58 2.77 10.81 -9.52
N LEU A 59 3.29 9.60 -9.72
CA LEU A 59 4.05 9.25 -10.90
C LEU A 59 3.20 9.36 -12.18
N VAL A 60 1.94 8.88 -12.16
CA VAL A 60 1.03 8.98 -13.31
C VAL A 60 0.61 10.43 -13.57
N GLU A 61 0.42 11.23 -12.52
CA GLU A 61 0.14 12.68 -12.61
C GLU A 61 1.33 13.50 -13.13
N GLY A 62 2.55 12.94 -13.09
CA GLY A 62 3.79 13.66 -13.41
C GLY A 62 4.27 14.58 -12.28
N ASP A 63 3.72 14.45 -11.07
CA ASP A 63 4.03 15.27 -9.89
C ASP A 63 4.92 14.51 -8.90
N VAL A 64 6.04 13.99 -9.39
CA VAL A 64 6.98 13.19 -8.56
C VAL A 64 7.73 14.04 -7.53
N LEU A 65 7.85 15.36 -7.75
CA LEU A 65 8.52 16.26 -6.80
C LEU A 65 7.77 16.33 -5.46
N SER A 66 6.44 16.19 -5.49
CA SER A 66 5.61 16.14 -4.27
C SER A 66 5.92 14.95 -3.35
N LEU A 67 6.57 13.91 -3.89
CA LEU A 67 6.96 12.70 -3.15
C LEU A 67 8.30 12.85 -2.43
N LEU A 68 9.09 13.87 -2.76
CA LEU A 68 10.45 14.04 -2.28
C LEU A 68 10.48 14.39 -0.78
N ASP A 69 11.43 13.82 -0.05
CA ASP A 69 11.69 14.13 1.36
C ASP A 69 11.76 15.66 1.55
N PRO A 70 10.89 16.25 2.38
CA PRO A 70 10.86 17.69 2.62
C PRO A 70 12.20 18.26 3.10
N ARG A 71 13.03 17.44 3.76
CA ARG A 71 14.37 17.83 4.25
C ARG A 71 15.36 18.10 3.11
N LEU A 72 15.08 17.61 1.90
CA LEU A 72 15.87 17.90 0.71
C LEU A 72 15.52 19.26 0.09
N HIS A 73 14.46 19.93 0.53
CA HIS A 73 14.07 21.27 0.06
C HIS A 73 13.96 21.37 -1.47
N GLY A 74 13.47 20.31 -2.13
CA GLY A 74 13.35 20.26 -3.59
C GLY A 74 14.68 20.06 -4.34
N ASN A 75 15.77 19.79 -3.63
CA ASN A 75 17.09 19.58 -4.24
C ASN A 75 17.24 18.13 -4.74
N ALA A 76 16.67 17.85 -5.90
CA ALA A 76 16.81 16.58 -6.61
C ALA A 76 16.86 16.82 -8.12
N ASP A 77 17.57 15.95 -8.84
CA ASP A 77 17.43 15.87 -10.30
C ASP A 77 16.07 15.26 -10.63
N MET A 78 15.24 15.99 -11.38
CA MET A 78 13.89 15.56 -11.72
C MET A 78 13.87 14.28 -12.55
N THR A 79 14.85 14.09 -13.43
CA THR A 79 14.94 12.92 -14.31
C THR A 79 15.33 11.67 -13.51
N GLU A 80 16.27 11.80 -12.57
CA GLU A 80 16.66 10.72 -11.67
C GLU A 80 15.55 10.38 -10.69
N LEU A 81 14.86 11.40 -10.15
CA LEU A 81 13.72 11.21 -9.25
C LEU A 81 12.57 10.46 -9.94
N GLU A 82 12.16 10.90 -11.13
CA GLU A 82 11.11 10.23 -11.90
C GLU A 82 11.47 8.77 -12.20
N ARG A 83 12.72 8.51 -12.57
CA ARG A 83 13.24 7.17 -12.86
C ARG A 83 13.26 6.28 -11.62
N ALA A 84 13.67 6.83 -10.47
CA ALA A 84 13.64 6.15 -9.19
C ALA A 84 12.20 5.80 -8.76
N CYS A 85 11.26 6.75 -8.88
CA CYS A 85 9.83 6.49 -8.65
C CYS A 85 9.30 5.39 -9.58
N ARG A 86 9.64 5.46 -10.87
CA ARG A 86 9.18 4.50 -11.87
C ARG A 86 9.65 3.07 -11.57
N VAL A 87 10.95 2.89 -11.30
CA VAL A 87 11.47 1.55 -10.98
C VAL A 87 10.95 1.05 -9.64
N ALA A 88 10.76 1.93 -8.64
CA ALA A 88 10.15 1.57 -7.37
C ALA A 88 8.71 1.03 -7.58
N CYS A 89 7.89 1.73 -8.35
CA CYS A 89 6.52 1.32 -8.66
C CYS A 89 6.43 0.02 -9.49
N TRP A 90 7.41 -0.25 -10.35
CA TRP A 90 7.53 -1.56 -11.03
C TRP A 90 7.92 -2.69 -10.08
N CYS A 91 8.80 -2.42 -9.10
CA CYS A 91 9.25 -3.41 -8.13
C CYS A 91 8.13 -3.87 -7.19
N ILE A 92 7.18 -3.00 -6.85
CA ILE A 92 6.11 -3.28 -5.88
C ILE A 92 4.83 -3.83 -6.53
N GLN A 93 4.89 -4.30 -7.78
CA GLN A 93 3.73 -4.90 -8.44
C GLN A 93 3.26 -6.17 -7.72
N ASP A 94 1.95 -6.33 -7.61
CA ASP A 94 1.34 -7.48 -6.94
C ASP A 94 1.74 -8.80 -7.60
N ASP A 95 1.70 -8.82 -8.94
CA ASP A 95 2.13 -9.96 -9.75
C ASP A 95 3.65 -9.93 -9.91
N GLU A 96 4.28 -10.99 -9.43
CA GLU A 96 5.72 -11.21 -9.47
C GLU A 96 6.29 -11.11 -10.89
N ALA A 97 5.54 -11.53 -11.91
CA ALA A 97 5.98 -11.55 -13.30
C ALA A 97 6.23 -10.14 -13.87
N HIS A 98 5.55 -9.13 -13.33
CA HIS A 98 5.72 -7.73 -13.74
C HIS A 98 6.93 -7.05 -13.09
N ARG A 99 7.44 -7.59 -11.97
CA ARG A 99 8.57 -6.98 -11.29
C ARG A 99 9.83 -7.13 -12.15
N PRO A 100 10.71 -6.14 -12.24
CA PRO A 100 11.99 -6.26 -12.92
C PRO A 100 12.93 -7.21 -12.15
N SER A 101 13.94 -7.76 -12.82
CA SER A 101 15.09 -8.37 -12.14
C SER A 101 15.99 -7.30 -11.52
N MET A 102 16.77 -7.64 -10.49
CA MET A 102 17.70 -6.67 -9.89
C MET A 102 18.73 -6.11 -10.89
N ALA A 103 19.12 -6.89 -11.91
CA ALA A 103 19.97 -6.39 -13.00
C ALA A 103 19.25 -5.31 -13.82
N GLN A 104 17.98 -5.52 -14.16
CA GLN A 104 17.16 -4.51 -14.84
C GLN A 104 16.94 -3.27 -13.97
N VAL A 105 16.74 -3.44 -12.66
CA VAL A 105 16.62 -2.30 -11.71
C VAL A 105 17.83 -1.39 -11.81
N VAL A 106 19.05 -1.95 -11.78
CA VAL A 106 20.29 -1.19 -11.93
C VAL A 106 20.35 -0.49 -13.29
N GLN A 107 20.07 -1.21 -14.39
CA GLN A 107 20.07 -0.63 -15.73
C GLN A 107 19.08 0.53 -15.87
N ILE A 108 17.89 0.40 -15.25
CA ILE A 108 16.90 1.47 -15.24
C ILE A 108 17.45 2.65 -14.46
N LEU A 109 17.95 2.46 -13.24
CA LEU A 109 18.50 3.55 -12.42
C LEU A 109 19.67 4.27 -13.10
N GLU A 110 20.56 3.54 -13.76
CA GLU A 110 21.67 4.10 -14.54
C GLU A 110 21.22 4.84 -15.81
N GLY A 111 19.94 4.67 -16.22
CA GLY A 111 19.40 5.24 -17.46
C GLY A 111 19.80 4.47 -18.72
N ALA A 112 20.34 3.26 -18.56
CA ALA A 112 20.67 2.36 -19.66
C ALA A 112 19.43 1.62 -20.22
N LEU A 113 18.35 1.55 -19.43
CA LEU A 113 17.08 0.94 -19.82
C LEU A 113 15.93 1.88 -19.46
N GLU A 114 15.22 2.37 -20.47
CA GLU A 114 13.96 3.10 -20.27
C GLU A 114 12.80 2.11 -20.14
N VAL A 115 11.85 2.43 -19.26
CA VAL A 115 10.64 1.64 -19.05
C VAL A 115 9.44 2.58 -19.03
N ASP A 116 8.28 2.04 -19.43
CA ASP A 116 7.03 2.78 -19.38
C ASP A 116 6.54 2.98 -17.94
N THR A 117 5.54 3.84 -17.76
CA THR A 117 4.90 4.04 -16.47
C THR A 117 4.18 2.75 -16.03
N PRO A 118 4.48 2.22 -14.82
CA PRO A 118 3.84 1.00 -14.34
C PRO A 118 2.35 1.19 -14.09
N PRO A 119 1.55 0.12 -14.17
CA PRO A 119 0.16 0.16 -13.74
C PRO A 119 0.09 0.41 -12.23
N THR A 120 -0.93 1.14 -11.78
CA THR A 120 -1.19 1.32 -10.34
C THR A 120 -1.50 -0.04 -9.69
N PRO A 121 -0.79 -0.47 -8.63
CA PRO A 121 -1.05 -1.76 -7.98
C PRO A 121 -2.49 -1.83 -7.45
N ARG A 122 -3.26 -2.81 -7.93
CA ARG A 122 -4.70 -2.92 -7.64
C ARG A 122 -5.00 -3.40 -6.22
N LYS A 123 -4.21 -4.32 -5.65
CA LYS A 123 -4.48 -4.84 -4.30
C LYS A 123 -4.25 -3.78 -3.22
N LEU A 124 -3.40 -2.78 -3.48
CA LEU A 124 -3.21 -1.66 -2.57
C LEU A 124 -4.41 -0.71 -2.51
N GLN A 125 -5.19 -0.58 -3.59
CA GLN A 125 -6.46 0.17 -3.56
C GLN A 125 -7.53 -0.57 -2.74
N VAL A 126 -7.63 -1.89 -2.90
CA VAL A 126 -8.62 -2.70 -2.16
C VAL A 126 -8.35 -2.74 -0.65
N LEU A 127 -7.09 -2.76 -0.21
CA LEU A 127 -6.76 -2.68 1.23
C LEU A 127 -7.16 -1.33 1.87
N LEU A 128 -7.27 -0.26 1.06
CA LEU A 128 -7.76 1.04 1.51
C LEU A 128 -9.30 1.05 1.56
N ASP A 129 -9.98 0.39 0.62
CA ASP A 129 -11.44 0.25 0.59
C ASP A 129 -11.99 -0.67 1.71
N ASP A 130 -11.26 -1.74 2.06
CA ASP A 130 -11.62 -2.66 3.15
C ASP A 130 -11.52 -2.01 4.54
N ARG A 131 -10.67 -0.98 4.70
CA ARG A 131 -10.61 -0.17 5.94
C ARG A 131 -11.83 0.71 6.13
N ASN A 132 -12.47 1.14 5.04
CA ASN A 132 -13.73 1.87 5.09
C ASN A 132 -14.93 0.95 5.38
N THR A 133 -14.72 -0.38 5.33
CA THR A 133 -15.79 -1.38 5.42
C THR A 133 -15.48 -2.49 6.43
N LYS A 134 -15.10 -2.15 7.67
CA LYS A 134 -15.20 -3.11 8.78
C LYS A 134 -15.33 -2.46 10.16
N CYS A 135 -16.58 -2.28 10.58
CA CYS A 135 -16.97 -2.75 11.91
C CYS A 135 -18.20 -3.64 11.76
N PHE A 136 -17.97 -4.92 11.44
CA PHE A 136 -18.94 -5.96 11.72
C PHE A 136 -18.33 -6.91 12.74
N SER A 137 -18.88 -6.77 13.94
CA SER A 137 -19.03 -7.75 15.02
C SER A 137 -17.78 -8.42 15.56
N THR A 138 -17.38 -7.98 16.74
CA THR A 138 -16.88 -8.92 17.76
C THR A 138 -17.79 -8.80 18.97
N ASP A 139 -18.58 -9.84 19.20
CA ASP A 139 -19.36 -10.02 20.42
C ASP A 139 -18.42 -9.90 21.63
N SER A 140 -18.80 -9.04 22.56
CA SER A 140 -18.30 -9.10 23.93
C SER A 140 -19.40 -8.64 24.87
N SER A 141 -20.02 -9.65 25.47
CA SER A 141 -20.91 -9.54 26.61
C SER A 141 -20.27 -8.81 27.78
N SER A 142 -20.92 -7.76 28.29
CA SER A 142 -21.02 -7.45 29.72
C SER A 142 -21.91 -6.22 29.89
N GLY A 143 -23.02 -6.38 30.61
CA GLY A 143 -24.13 -5.42 30.61
C GLY A 143 -24.17 -4.45 31.79
N GLN A 144 -25.18 -3.58 31.75
CA GLN A 144 -26.14 -3.26 32.83
C GLN A 144 -26.99 -2.04 32.45
N GLY A 145 -28.29 -2.09 32.75
CA GLY A 145 -29.11 -0.91 33.06
C GLY A 145 -30.36 -0.67 32.21
N SER A 146 -31.53 -1.06 32.76
CA SER A 146 -32.85 -0.39 32.74
C SER A 146 -33.22 0.52 31.55
N THR A 147 -34.34 0.35 30.86
CA THR A 147 -35.72 0.33 31.40
C THR A 147 -36.68 -0.41 30.45
N LYS A 148 -37.64 -1.15 31.04
CA LYS A 148 -38.76 -1.77 30.34
C LYS A 148 -39.83 -0.72 30.02
N ALA A 149 -40.33 -0.70 28.78
CA ALA A 149 -41.67 -0.24 28.47
C ALA A 149 -42.40 -1.38 27.75
N LEU A 150 -43.39 -1.95 28.43
CA LEU A 150 -44.35 -2.88 27.84
C LEU A 150 -45.22 -2.12 26.84
N SER A 151 -45.44 -2.69 25.65
CA SER A 151 -46.69 -2.50 24.93
C SER A 151 -47.13 -3.81 24.29
N THR A 152 -48.41 -4.08 24.47
CA THR A 152 -49.08 -5.38 24.43
C THR A 152 -49.31 -5.89 23.00
N SER A 153 -49.16 -7.20 22.86
CA SER A 153 -49.39 -8.03 21.68
C SER A 153 -50.86 -8.17 21.27
N LEU A 154 -51.05 -8.24 19.94
CA LEU A 154 -51.86 -9.19 19.15
C LEU A 154 -53.39 -9.23 19.40
N ILE A 155 -54.19 -8.77 18.44
CA ILE A 155 -54.83 -9.53 17.34
C ILE A 155 -55.84 -10.59 17.81
N SER A 156 -57.05 -10.36 17.32
CA SER A 156 -58.36 -11.01 17.42
C SER A 156 -58.49 -12.54 17.32
N SER A 157 -59.59 -12.99 17.92
CA SER A 157 -60.57 -14.00 17.43
C SER A 157 -60.28 -15.49 17.66
N GLU A 158 -61.12 -16.12 18.50
CA GLU A 158 -62.14 -17.14 18.12
C GLU A 158 -62.37 -18.14 19.27
N GLY A 159 -63.65 -18.39 19.61
CA GLY A 159 -64.08 -19.46 20.54
C GLY A 159 -65.01 -19.00 21.65
#